data_AF-A0A512PP59-F1
#
_entry.id   AF-A0A512PP59-F1
#
_cell.length_a   1.000
_cell.length_b   1.000
_cell.length_c   1.000
_cell.angle_alpha   90.00
_cell.angle_beta   90.00
_cell.angle_gamma   90.00
#
_symmetry.space_group_name_H-M   'P 1'
#
loop_
_entity.id
_entity.type
_entity.pdbx_description
1 polymer ?
#
loop_
_entity_poly.entity_id
_entity_poly.type
_entity_poly.pdbx_seq_one_letter_code
_entity_poly.pdbx_strand_id
1 'polypeptide(L)' 'MAKQRYTEAQREANERWRKKNRERTQYLNKRSITKHFISDLATDDDLREIQEWVRNRLKQNE' A
#
# COMPACT_ATOMS: atom_id res chain seq x y z
N MET A 1 3.80 21.54 6.69
CA MET A 1 4.66 20.40 7.07
C MET A 1 5.92 20.44 6.22
N ALA A 2 7.10 20.69 6.81
CA ALA A 2 8.35 20.73 6.06
C ALA A 2 8.66 19.33 5.52
N LYS A 3 8.85 19.21 4.20
CA LYS A 3 9.24 17.95 3.54
C LYS A 3 10.68 17.66 3.95
N GLN A 4 10.88 16.84 4.97
CA GLN A 4 12.20 16.43 5.45
C GLN A 4 13.01 15.92 4.25
N ARG A 5 13.97 16.72 3.77
CA ARG A 5 14.87 16.32 2.69
C ARG A 5 15.90 15.40 3.33
N TYR A 6 15.80 14.11 3.05
CA TYR A 6 16.83 13.15 3.44
C TYR A 6 18.17 13.56 2.80
N THR A 7 19.25 13.44 3.57
CA THR A 7 20.61 13.53 3.02
C THR A 7 20.86 12.37 2.04
N GLU A 8 21.83 12.50 1.14
CA GLU A 8 22.13 11.45 0.16
C GLU A 8 22.48 10.11 0.83
N ALA A 9 23.25 10.15 1.92
CA ALA A 9 23.57 8.98 2.74
C ALA A 9 22.32 8.29 3.33
N GLN A 10 21.33 9.06 3.79
CA GLN A 10 20.07 8.51 4.30
C GLN A 10 19.23 7.90 3.16
N ARG A 11 19.26 8.50 1.98
CA ARG A 11 18.57 7.96 0.79
C ARG A 11 19.15 6.60 0.40
N GLU A 12 20.48 6.47 0.34
CA GLU A 12 21.14 5.21 0.04
C GLU A 12 20.87 4.13 1.10
N ALA A 13 20.92 4.49 2.40
CA ALA A 13 20.61 3.55 3.47
C ALA A 13 19.17 3.02 3.37
N ASN A 14 18.22 3.92 3.10
CA ASN A 14 16.82 3.55 2.88
C ASN A 14 16.65 2.66 1.65
N GLU A 15 17.36 2.95 0.56
CA GLU A 15 17.32 2.14 -0.66
C GLU A 15 17.87 0.72 -0.41
N ARG A 16 19.01 0.59 0.27
CA ARG A 16 19.59 -0.71 0.65
C ARG A 16 18.63 -1.51 1.52
N TRP A 17 17.99 -0.85 2.49
CA TRP A 17 16.98 -1.50 3.34
C TRP A 17 15.75 -1.93 2.54
N ARG A 18 15.24 -1.09 1.63
CA ARG A 18 14.10 -1.41 0.75
C ARG A 18 14.43 -2.57 -0.18
N LYS A 19 15.65 -2.63 -0.71
CA LYS A 19 16.12 -3.72 -1.56
C LYS A 19 16.15 -5.05 -0.81
N LYS A 20 16.61 -5.04 0.45
CA LYS A 20 16.61 -6.22 1.33
C LYS A 20 15.20 -6.64 1.78
N ASN A 21 14.29 -5.67 1.95
CA ASN A 21 12.92 -5.88 2.43
C ASN A 21 11.89 -5.63 1.33
N ARG A 22 12.17 -6.10 0.11
CA ARG A 22 11.38 -5.77 -1.08
C ARG A 22 9.92 -6.19 -0.93
N GLU A 23 9.66 -7.40 -0.46
CA GLU A 23 8.30 -7.93 -0.31
C GLU A 23 7.50 -7.15 0.73
N ARG A 24 8.08 -6.89 1.91
CA ARG A 24 7.44 -6.09 2.95
C ARG A 24 7.17 -4.66 2.47
N THR A 25 8.10 -4.06 1.75
CA THR A 25 7.93 -2.72 1.18
C THR A 25 6.81 -2.71 0.15
N GLN A 26 6.75 -3.71 -0.73
CA GLN A 26 5.68 -3.85 -1.72
C GLN A 26 4.32 -4.05 -1.06
N TYR A 27 4.23 -4.87 -0.01
CA TYR A 27 3.01 -5.05 0.76
C TYR A 27 2.51 -3.73 1.36
N LEU A 28 3.40 -2.98 2.02
CA LEU A 28 3.04 -1.69 2.63
C LEU A 28 2.62 -0.66 1.56
N ASN A 29 3.32 -0.61 0.43
CA ASN A 29 2.97 0.27 -0.68
C ASN A 29 1.59 -0.08 -1.23
N LYS A 30 1.33 -1.35 -1.54
CA LYS A 30 0.03 -1.82 -2.03
C LYS A 30 -1.07 -1.46 -1.02
N ARG A 31 -0.86 -1.77 0.26
CA ARG A 31 -1.83 -1.43 1.33
C ARG A 31 -2.13 0.07 1.40
N SER A 32 -1.10 0.91 1.32
CA SER A 32 -1.27 2.36 1.37
C SER A 32 -2.03 2.89 0.16
N ILE A 33 -1.71 2.37 -1.04
CA ILE A 33 -2.38 2.74 -2.29
C ILE A 33 -3.85 2.30 -2.23
N THR A 34 -4.12 1.05 -1.84
CA THR A 34 -5.48 0.53 -1.70
C THR A 34 -6.30 1.35 -0.70
N LYS A 35 -5.71 1.75 0.44
CA LYS A 35 -6.38 2.62 1.40
C LYS A 35 -6.79 3.95 0.75
N HIS A 36 -5.85 4.62 0.10
CA HIS A 36 -6.11 5.91 -0.54
C HIS A 36 -7.13 5.80 -1.67
N PHE A 37 -7.05 4.72 -2.45
CA PHE A 37 -8.02 4.45 -3.51
C PHE A 37 -9.43 4.34 -2.93
N ILE A 38 -9.63 3.49 -1.91
CA ILE A 38 -10.93 3.29 -1.27
C ILE A 38 -11.42 4.56 -0.56
N SER A 39 -10.54 5.36 0.04
CA SER A 39 -10.96 6.54 0.80
C SER A 39 -11.28 7.75 -0.04
N ASP A 40 -10.52 8.01 -1.11
CA ASP A 40 -10.52 9.32 -1.78
C ASP A 40 -10.78 9.26 -3.29
N LEU A 41 -10.65 8.10 -3.94
CA LEU A 41 -10.72 7.99 -5.41
C LEU A 41 -11.83 7.07 -5.92
N ALA A 42 -12.17 6.02 -5.20
CA ALA A 42 -13.09 4.98 -5.62
C ALA A 42 -14.51 5.52 -5.80
N THR A 43 -15.19 5.04 -6.83
CA THR A 43 -16.63 5.28 -7.06
C THR A 43 -17.48 4.30 -6.26
N ASP A 44 -18.79 4.55 -6.16
CA ASP A 44 -19.72 3.64 -5.51
C ASP A 44 -19.69 2.21 -6.08
N ASP A 45 -19.54 2.07 -7.40
CA ASP A 45 -19.42 0.76 -8.05
C ASP A 45 -18.11 0.06 -7.69
N ASP A 46 -16.98 0.78 -7.69
CA ASP A 46 -15.68 0.24 -7.27
C ASP A 46 -15.75 -0.29 -5.82
N LEU A 47 -16.40 0.45 -4.92
CA LEU A 47 -16.56 0.04 -3.53
C LEU A 47 -17.39 -1.24 -3.39
N ARG A 48 -18.44 -1.40 -4.20
CA ARG A 48 -19.26 -2.62 -4.22
C ARG A 48 -18.47 -3.83 -4.71
N GLU A 49 -17.68 -3.67 -5.78
CA GLU A 49 -16.83 -4.75 -6.30
C GLU A 49 -15.75 -5.15 -5.29
N ILE A 50 -15.09 -4.18 -4.66
CA ILE A 50 -14.08 -4.45 -3.63
C ILE A 50 -14.69 -5.22 -2.46
N GLN A 51 -15.89 -4.85 -2.01
CA GLN A 51 -16.58 -5.59 -0.94
C GLN A 51 -16.87 -7.04 -1.36
N GLU A 52 -17.26 -7.29 -2.60
CA GLU A 52 -17.46 -8.64 -3.11
C GLU A 52 -16.15 -9.45 -3.13
N TRP A 53 -15.06 -8.87 -3.61
CA TRP A 53 -13.74 -9.54 -3.58
C TRP A 53 -13.28 -9.87 -2.17
N VAL A 54 -13.49 -8.96 -1.20
CA VAL A 54 -13.16 -9.19 0.21
C VAL A 54 -14.01 -10.32 0.79
N ARG A 55 -15.33 -10.31 0.54
CA ARG A 55 -16.23 -11.39 0.98
C ARG A 55 -15.80 -12.75 0.44
N ASN A 56 -15.51 -12.82 -0.85
CA ASN A 56 -15.05 -14.07 -1.48
C ASN A 56 -13.71 -14.53 -0.91
N ARG A 57 -12.76 -13.60 -0.67
CA ARG A 57 -11.46 -13.94 -0.07
C ARG A 57 -11.59 -14.49 1.36
N LEU A 58 -12.52 -13.95 2.16
CA LEU A 58 -12.76 -14.42 3.52
C LEU A 58 -13.42 -15.80 3.54
N LYS A 59 -14.43 -16.03 2.69
CA LYS A 59 -15.10 -17.33 2.55
C LYS A 59 -14.16 -18.45 2.09
N GLN A 60 -13.17 -18.14 1.24
CA GLN A 60 -12.18 -19.13 0.79
C GLN A 60 -11.20 -19.57 1.89
N ASN A 61 -11.16 -18.85 3.02
CA ASN A 61 -10.30 -19.16 4.16
C ASN A 61 -11.08 -19.75 5.35
N GLU A 62 -12.38 -20.01 5.19
CA GLU A 62 -13.23 -20.77 6.13
C GLU A 62 -13.32 -22.24 5.66
#